data_AF-A0A7Y6XQF3-F1
#
_entry.id   AF-A0A7Y6XQF3-F1
#
_cell.length_a   1.000
_cell.length_b   1.000
_cell.length_c   1.000
_cell.angle_alpha   90.00
_cell.angle_beta   90.00
_cell.angle_gamma   90.00
#
_symmetry.space_group_name_H-M   'P 1'
#
loop_
_entity.id
_entity.type
_entity.pdbx_description
1 polymer ?
#
loop_
_entity_poly.entity_id
_entity_poly.type
_entity_poly.pdbx_seq_one_letter_code
_entity_poly.pdbx_strand_id
1 'polypeptide(L)'
;MFGLFKKKPKEPTLPKLLDLNNNPIVEGSLVKSLRYELGECVVELDGLEYFYVSKKTGQRVSYVRMVDAITENQKVLLVGGVEDND
;
A
#
# COMPACT_ATOMS: atom_id res chain seq x y z
N MET A 1 30.18 32.58 -7.45
CA MET A 1 29.21 32.99 -6.42
C MET A 1 28.11 31.93 -6.41
N PHE A 2 28.23 30.91 -5.54
CA PHE A 2 27.34 29.74 -5.53
C PHE A 2 26.17 30.00 -4.56
N GLY A 3 24.97 30.16 -5.12
CA GLY A 3 23.74 30.41 -4.37
C GLY A 3 23.38 29.23 -3.48
N LEU A 4 23.53 29.42 -2.17
CA LEU A 4 23.07 28.51 -1.13
C LEU A 4 21.54 28.51 -1.05
N PHE A 5 20.89 27.65 -1.84
CA PHE A 5 19.51 27.25 -1.56
C PHE A 5 19.49 26.39 -0.29
N LYS A 6 19.27 27.01 0.86
CA LYS A 6 18.92 26.28 2.10
C LYS A 6 17.57 25.62 1.88
N LYS A 7 17.54 24.29 1.68
CA LYS A 7 16.29 23.51 1.69
C LYS A 7 15.64 23.69 3.06
N LYS A 8 14.41 24.22 3.08
CA LYS A 8 13.60 24.23 4.29
C LYS A 8 13.40 22.78 4.76
N PRO A 9 13.42 22.49 6.07
CA PRO A 9 13.08 21.17 6.57
C PRO A 9 11.69 20.79 6.09
N LYS A 10 11.57 19.63 5.44
CA LYS A 10 10.27 19.09 5.02
C LYS A 10 9.58 18.56 6.27
N GLU A 11 8.49 19.20 6.66
CA GLU A 11 7.56 18.60 7.61
C GLU A 11 7.00 17.31 6.99
N PRO A 12 6.86 16.22 7.77
CA PRO A 12 6.31 14.98 7.28
C PRO A 12 4.82 15.21 6.95
N THR A 13 4.48 15.13 5.68
CA THR A 13 3.11 15.27 5.17
C THR A 13 2.46 13.90 5.00
N LEU A 14 1.15 13.83 5.21
CA LEU A 14 0.36 12.63 4.90
C LEU A 14 0.58 12.16 3.46
N PRO A 15 0.74 10.85 3.23
CA PRO A 15 0.82 10.32 1.87
C PRO A 15 -0.50 10.58 1.14
N LYS A 16 -0.43 10.89 -0.16
CA LYS A 16 -1.63 10.87 -1.00
C LYS A 16 -2.04 9.41 -1.18
N LEU A 17 -3.27 9.09 -0.78
CA LEU A 17 -3.85 7.78 -0.95
C LEU A 17 -4.82 7.82 -2.13
N LEU A 18 -4.56 7.02 -3.16
CA LEU A 18 -5.40 6.89 -4.33
C LEU A 18 -5.85 5.43 -4.50
N ASP A 19 -7.03 5.23 -5.08
CA ASP A 19 -7.47 3.91 -5.54
C ASP A 19 -6.84 3.54 -6.91
N LEU A 20 -7.23 2.39 -7.45
CA LEU A 20 -6.76 1.89 -8.75
C LEU A 20 -7.19 2.76 -9.95
N ASN A 21 -8.17 3.65 -9.77
CA ASN A 21 -8.69 4.55 -10.79
C ASN A 21 -8.22 6.00 -10.58
N ASN A 22 -7.25 6.24 -9.69
CA ASN A 22 -6.75 7.55 -9.28
C ASN A 22 -7.77 8.41 -8.51
N ASN A 23 -8.81 7.82 -7.92
CA ASN A 23 -9.71 8.54 -7.03
C ASN A 23 -9.05 8.72 -5.65
N PRO A 24 -9.14 9.91 -5.04
CA PRO A 24 -8.60 10.14 -3.71
C PRO A 24 -9.38 9.37 -2.65
N ILE A 25 -8.63 8.77 -1.73
CA ILE A 25 -9.15 8.11 -0.53
C ILE A 25 -8.70 8.92 0.68
N VAL A 26 -9.61 9.15 1.61
CA VAL A 26 -9.36 9.85 2.88
C VAL A 26 -9.85 9.01 4.06
N GLU A 27 -9.51 9.43 5.28
CA GLU A 27 -10.08 8.84 6.50
C GLU A 27 -11.62 8.80 6.44
N GLY A 28 -12.21 7.70 6.90
CA GLY A 28 -13.64 7.43 6.87
C GLY A 28 -14.16 6.88 5.53
N SER A 29 -13.35 6.84 4.48
CA SER A 29 -13.77 6.30 3.17
C SER A 29 -14.12 4.81 3.27
N LEU A 30 -15.18 4.42 2.56
CA LEU A 30 -15.55 3.03 2.34
C LEU A 30 -14.90 2.53 1.05
N VAL A 31 -14.14 1.43 1.14
CA VAL A 31 -13.40 0.87 0.01
C VAL A 31 -13.53 -0.66 -0.01
N LYS A 32 -13.25 -1.28 -1.14
CA LYS A 32 -13.13 -2.74 -1.25
C LYS A 32 -11.65 -3.12 -1.37
N SER A 33 -11.12 -3.84 -0.39
CA SER A 33 -9.76 -4.38 -0.46
C SER A 33 -9.71 -5.57 -1.42
N LEU A 34 -8.69 -5.59 -2.28
CA LEU A 34 -8.36 -6.72 -3.16
C LEU A 34 -7.23 -7.60 -2.60
N ARG A 35 -6.78 -7.34 -1.36
CA ARG A 35 -5.73 -8.09 -0.67
C ARG A 35 -6.19 -8.57 0.69
N TYR A 36 -5.54 -9.62 1.17
CA TYR A 36 -5.72 -10.20 2.52
C TYR A 36 -7.16 -10.59 2.86
N GLU A 37 -8.01 -10.84 1.85
CA GLU A 37 -9.41 -11.25 2.01
C GLU A 37 -10.27 -10.31 2.90
N LEU A 38 -9.88 -9.03 3.01
CA LEU A 38 -10.56 -8.09 3.93
C LEU A 38 -11.97 -7.70 3.48
N GLY A 39 -12.26 -7.80 2.17
CA GLY A 39 -13.55 -7.38 1.62
C GLY A 39 -13.78 -5.87 1.76
N GLU A 40 -14.98 -5.47 2.17
CA GLU A 40 -15.32 -4.05 2.44
C GLU A 40 -14.59 -3.54 3.67
N CYS A 41 -13.95 -2.39 3.55
CA CYS A 41 -13.16 -1.77 4.59
C CYS A 41 -13.56 -0.31 4.83
N VAL A 42 -13.37 0.15 6.06
CA VAL A 42 -13.29 1.57 6.41
C VAL A 42 -11.82 1.96 6.45
N VAL A 43 -11.50 3.14 5.92
CA VAL A 43 -10.15 3.70 6.00
C VAL A 43 -10.02 4.49 7.30
N GLU A 44 -9.03 4.15 8.10
CA GLU A 44 -8.66 4.88 9.32
C GLU A 44 -7.32 5.58 9.13
N LEU A 45 -7.10 6.67 9.86
CA LEU A 45 -5.83 7.37 9.92
C LEU A 45 -5.33 7.38 11.37
N ASP A 46 -4.11 6.91 11.59
CA ASP A 46 -3.45 6.96 12.90
C ASP A 46 -2.08 7.64 12.74
N GLY A 47 -1.97 8.84 13.30
CA GLY A 47 -0.84 9.74 13.07
C GLY A 47 -0.69 10.12 11.60
N LEU A 48 0.28 9.50 10.92
CA LEU A 48 0.58 9.72 9.50
C LEU A 48 0.40 8.47 8.63
N GLU A 49 -0.17 7.40 9.18
CA GLU A 49 -0.33 6.11 8.50
C GLU A 49 -1.81 5.76 8.32
N TYR A 50 -2.19 5.39 7.10
CA TYR A 50 -3.53 4.89 6.80
C TYR A 50 -3.65 3.40 7.08
N PHE A 51 -4.83 2.98 7.49
CA PHE A 51 -5.19 1.59 7.73
C PHE A 51 -6.51 1.25 7.05
N TYR A 52 -6.63 0.00 6.62
CA TYR A 52 -7.88 -0.57 6.14
C TYR A 52 -8.42 -1.53 7.20
N VAL A 53 -9.64 -1.26 7.67
CA VAL A 53 -10.32 -2.10 8.67
C VAL A 53 -11.48 -2.81 8.02
N SER A 54 -11.41 -4.13 7.93
CA SER A 54 -12.51 -4.94 7.40
C SER A 54 -13.76 -4.75 8.22
N LYS A 55 -14.87 -4.40 7.57
CA LYS A 55 -16.19 -4.34 8.22
C LYS A 55 -16.72 -5.71 8.62
N LYS A 56 -16.26 -6.77 7.95
CA LYS A 56 -16.71 -8.14 8.20
C LYS A 56 -15.98 -8.78 9.36
N THR A 57 -14.65 -8.65 9.40
CA THR A 57 -13.81 -9.38 10.36
C THR A 57 -13.18 -8.48 11.42
N GLY A 58 -13.23 -7.15 11.26
CA GLY A 58 -12.48 -6.19 12.08
C GLY A 58 -10.97 -6.22 11.84
N GLN A 59 -10.49 -7.03 10.90
CA GLN A 59 -9.07 -7.15 10.61
C GLN A 59 -8.52 -5.82 10.09
N ARG A 60 -7.48 -5.31 10.74
CA ARG A 60 -6.81 -4.04 10.43
C ARG A 60 -5.47 -4.29 9.75
N VAL A 61 -5.27 -3.69 8.58
CA VAL A 61 -4.03 -3.82 7.79
C VAL A 61 -3.55 -2.45 7.38
N SER A 62 -2.26 -2.18 7.61
CA SER A 62 -1.68 -0.88 7.26
C SER A 62 -1.50 -0.70 5.76
N TYR A 63 -1.60 0.55 5.31
CA TYR A 63 -1.38 0.91 3.91
C TYR A 63 0.00 0.49 3.42
N VAL A 64 1.04 0.61 4.24
CA VAL A 64 2.41 0.19 3.86
C VAL A 64 2.45 -1.29 3.48
N ARG A 65 1.73 -2.16 4.20
CA ARG A 65 1.60 -3.59 3.85
C ARG A 65 0.81 -3.80 2.56
N MET A 66 -0.09 -2.90 2.21
CA MET A 66 -0.77 -2.94 0.92
C MET A 66 0.16 -2.57 -0.24
N VAL A 67 1.17 -1.73 -0.04
CA VAL A 67 2.06 -1.25 -1.12
C VAL A 67 3.09 -2.30 -1.60
N ASP A 68 3.41 -3.31 -0.78
CA ASP A 68 4.46 -4.31 -1.02
C ASP A 68 4.21 -5.28 -2.19
N ALA A 69 2.99 -5.36 -2.73
CA ALA A 69 2.64 -6.34 -3.76
C ALA A 69 2.64 -5.80 -5.21
N ILE A 70 3.40 -4.72 -5.48
CA ILE A 70 3.77 -4.26 -6.84
C ILE A 70 5.25 -4.65 -7.14
N THR A 71 5.71 -5.81 -6.66
CA THR A 71 7.10 -6.26 -6.90
C THR A 71 7.22 -7.22 -8.07
N GLU A 72 6.17 -7.40 -8.89
CA GLU A 72 6.13 -8.28 -10.09
C GLU A 72 6.54 -9.75 -9.87
N ASN A 73 6.85 -10.13 -8.63
CA ASN A 73 7.23 -11.47 -8.27
C ASN A 73 5.99 -12.29 -7.93
N GLN A 74 5.86 -13.43 -8.58
CA GLN A 74 4.74 -14.33 -8.33
C GLN A 74 4.90 -15.03 -6.98
N LYS A 75 3.78 -15.22 -6.26
CA LYS A 75 3.73 -16.03 -5.02
C LYS A 75 3.67 -17.53 -5.35
N VAL A 76 4.68 -18.04 -6.06
CA VAL A 76 4.82 -19.46 -6.41
C VAL A 76 6.28 -19.92 -6.20
N LEU A 77 6.49 -21.22 -6.01
CA LEU A 77 7.81 -21.86 -5.99
C LEU A 77 8.01 -22.66 -7.28
N LEU A 78 9.19 -22.55 -7.90
CA LEU A 78 9.60 -23.39 -9.03
C LEU A 78 9.84 -24.83 -8.53
N VAL A 79 9.15 -25.81 -9.12
CA VAL A 79 9.21 -27.23 -8.67
C VAL A 79 9.90 -28.15 -9.69
N GLY A 80 10.51 -27.61 -10.75
CA GLY A 80 11.30 -28.37 -11.72
C GLY A 80 11.84 -27.50 -12.86
N GLY A 81 13.13 -27.67 -13.18
CA GLY A 81 13.83 -27.05 -14.32
C GLY A 81 14.22 -28.12 -15.35
N VAL A 82 14.40 -27.70 -16.61
CA VAL A 82 14.75 -28.58 -17.74
C VAL A 82 16.08 -29.28 -17.47
N GLU A 83 16.11 -30.61 -17.57
CA GLU A 83 17.36 -31.37 -17.64
C GLU A 83 18.05 -31.03 -18.97
N ASP A 84 19.19 -30.35 -18.87
CA ASP A 84 20.14 -30.22 -19.98
C ASP A 84 20.52 -31.64 -20.43
N ASN A 85 20.13 -32.00 -21.66
CA ASN A 85 20.64 -33.20 -22.32
C ASN A 85 21.83 -32.76 -23.19
N ASP A 86 23.01 -33.27 -22.86
CA ASP A 86 24.27 -33.10 -23.60
C ASP A 86 24.16 -33.44 -25.10
#